data_AF-A0A1I6ANB3-F1
#
_entry.id   AF-A0A1I6ANB3-F1
#
_cell.length_a   1.000
_cell.length_b   1.000
_cell.length_c   1.000
_cell.angle_alpha   90.00
_cell.angle_beta   90.00
_cell.angle_gamma   90.00
#
_symmetry.space_group_name_H-M   'P 1'
#
loop_
_entity.id
_entity.type
_entity.pdbx_description
1 polymer ?
#
loop_
_entity_poly.entity_id
_entity_poly.type
_entity_poly.pdbx_seq_one_letter_code
_entity_poly.pdbx_strand_id
1 'polypeptide(L)' 'MAKQYLVDHTLQFKNKDGKTLTILRSDKPQEVPAAIAKEALEKKLIRQVDGAAESKPTGESDPAKDAPLSGGDGDGGTE' A
#
# COMPACT_ATOMS: atom_id res chain seq x y z
N MET A 1 -7.67 -18.32 -0.22
CA MET A 1 -7.49 -17.10 0.58
C MET A 1 -6.08 -16.59 0.34
N ALA A 2 -5.92 -15.35 -0.14
CA ALA A 2 -4.61 -14.74 -0.29
C ALA A 2 -4.07 -14.34 1.09
N LYS A 3 -2.82 -14.71 1.39
CA LYS A 3 -2.17 -14.35 2.65
C LYS A 3 -1.50 -12.99 2.48
N GLN A 4 -1.79 -12.06 3.39
CA GLN A 4 -1.15 -10.75 3.43
C GLN A 4 0.04 -10.76 4.39
N TYR A 5 1.08 -10.01 4.05
CA TYR A 5 2.31 -9.88 4.83
C TYR A 5 2.76 -8.42 4.90
N LEU A 6 3.39 -8.04 6.00
CA LEU A 6 4.14 -6.80 6.08
C LEU A 6 5.49 -6.99 5.42
N VAL A 7 5.82 -6.13 4.46
CA VAL A 7 7.05 -6.23 3.68
C VAL A 7 8.06 -5.26 4.25
N ASP A 8 9.06 -5.77 4.96
CA ASP A 8 10.08 -4.96 5.63
C ASP A 8 11.22 -4.55 4.67
N HIS A 9 11.47 -5.38 3.66
CA HIS A 9 12.48 -5.16 2.63
C HIS A 9 11.93 -5.38 1.22
N THR A 10 12.44 -4.64 0.24
CA THR A 10 12.11 -4.83 -1.18
C THR A 10 12.46 -6.24 -1.63
N LEU A 11 11.49 -6.96 -2.20
CA LEU A 11 11.65 -8.31 -2.73
C LEU A 11 11.72 -8.25 -4.25
N GLN A 12 12.71 -8.89 -4.85
CA GLN A 12 12.80 -9.07 -6.30
C GLN A 12 12.79 -10.56 -6.63
N PHE A 13 11.91 -10.97 -7.55
CA PHE A 13 11.80 -12.37 -7.95
C PHE A 13 11.35 -12.52 -9.40
N LYS A 14 11.67 -13.65 -10.03
CA LYS A 14 11.11 -13.99 -11.35
C LYS A 14 9.77 -14.70 -11.19
N ASN A 15 8.74 -14.16 -11.85
CA ASN A 15 7.46 -14.85 -11.98
C ASN A 15 7.57 -16.01 -12.99
N LYS A 16 6.52 -16.84 -13.09
CA LYS A 16 6.39 -17.94 -14.06
C LYS A 16 6.57 -17.50 -15.52
N ASP A 17 6.27 -16.25 -15.83
CA ASP A 17 6.50 -15.63 -17.14
C ASP A 17 7.96 -15.22 -17.40
N GLY A 18 8.89 -15.52 -16.48
CA GLY A 18 10.30 -15.12 -16.55
C GLY A 18 10.56 -13.64 -16.26
N LYS A 19 9.51 -12.84 -16.05
CA LYS A 19 9.59 -11.42 -15.71
C LYS A 19 10.01 -11.21 -14.26
N THR A 20 10.94 -10.30 -14.03
CA THR A 20 11.30 -9.84 -12.69
C THR A 20 10.19 -8.94 -12.15
N LEU A 21 9.53 -9.38 -11.08
CA LEU A 21 8.61 -8.58 -10.28
C LEU A 21 9.33 -8.06 -9.05
N THR A 22 8.98 -6.85 -8.65
CA THR A 22 9.52 -6.18 -7.47
C THR A 22 8.37 -5.82 -6.55
N ILE A 23 8.42 -6.28 -5.30
CA ILE A 23 7.49 -5.89 -4.24
C ILE A 23 8.25 -4.95 -3.33
N LEU A 24 7.78 -3.71 -3.22
CA LEU A 24 8.42 -2.70 -2.38
C LEU A 24 8.12 -2.93 -0.90
N ARG A 25 9.05 -2.49 -0.06
CA ARG A 25 8.79 -2.33 1.37
C ARG A 25 7.51 -1.52 1.57
N SER A 26 6.64 -2.00 2.46
CA SER A 26 5.46 -1.25 2.90
C SER A 26 5.10 -1.63 4.33
N ASP A 27 4.74 -0.62 5.10
CA ASP A 27 4.19 -0.74 6.44
C ASP A 27 2.69 -1.11 6.44
N LYS A 28 2.12 -1.35 5.25
CA LYS A 28 0.76 -1.90 5.06
C LYS A 28 0.83 -3.39 4.68
N PRO A 29 -0.15 -4.21 5.10
CA PRO A 29 -0.29 -5.59 4.63
C PRO A 29 -0.42 -5.65 3.10
N GLN A 30 0.47 -6.41 2.45
CA GLN A 30 0.48 -6.61 1.02
C GLN A 30 0.33 -8.09 0.67
N GLU A 31 -0.26 -8.38 -0.47
CA GLU A 31 -0.27 -9.75 -1.00
C GLU A 31 1.15 -10.12 -1.48
N VAL A 32 1.69 -11.20 -0.91
CA VAL A 32 2.98 -11.74 -1.33
C VAL A 32 2.78 -13.13 -1.93
N PRO A 33 3.24 -13.37 -3.17
CA PRO A 33 3.06 -14.66 -3.83
C PRO A 33 3.65 -15.80 -2.99
N ALA A 34 2.91 -16.90 -2.84
CA ALA A 34 3.33 -18.04 -2.03
C ALA A 34 4.70 -18.62 -2.46
N ALA A 35 5.05 -18.50 -3.75
CA ALA A 35 6.33 -18.92 -4.30
C ALA A 35 7.53 -18.24 -3.62
N ILE A 36 7.38 -16.99 -3.18
CA ILE A 36 8.46 -16.21 -2.56
C ILE A 36 8.18 -15.86 -1.11
N ALA A 37 6.91 -15.92 -0.67
CA ALA A 37 6.53 -15.70 0.71
C ALA A 37 7.25 -16.65 1.67
N LYS A 38 7.43 -17.92 1.29
CA LYS A 38 8.16 -18.90 2.11
C LYS A 38 9.61 -18.46 2.34
N GLU A 39 10.36 -18.20 1.27
CA GLU A 39 11.76 -17.78 1.37
C GLU A 39 11.90 -16.44 2.09
N ALA A 40 11.00 -15.49 1.81
CA ALA A 40 11.01 -14.18 2.42
C ALA A 40 10.70 -14.22 3.92
N LEU A 41 9.83 -15.14 4.38
CA LEU A 41 9.59 -15.39 5.81
C LEU A 41 10.84 -16.00 6.48
N GLU A 42 11.45 -17.00 5.85
CA GLU A 42 12.67 -17.65 6.37
C GLU A 42 13.82 -16.66 6.52
N LYS A 43 13.94 -15.71 5.57
CA LYS A 43 14.93 -14.64 5.59
C LYS A 43 14.53 -13.41 6.42
N LYS A 44 13.38 -13.44 7.10
CA LYS A 44 12.83 -12.31 7.88
C LYS A 44 12.65 -11.02 7.07
N LEU A 45 12.43 -11.13 5.76
CA LEU A 45 12.16 -9.99 4.86
C LEU A 45 10.69 -9.58 4.88
N ILE A 46 9.81 -10.51 5.24
CA ILE A 46 8.39 -10.26 5.46
C ILE A 46 7.93 -10.81 6.80
N ARG A 47 6.82 -10.28 7.32
CA ARG A 47 6.18 -10.73 8.55
C ARG A 47 4.74 -11.12 8.30
N GLN A 48 4.33 -12.27 8.86
CA GLN A 48 2.94 -12.68 8.86
C GLN A 48 2.15 -11.73 9.75
N VAL A 49 1.08 -11.16 9.21
CA VAL A 49 0.10 -10.42 10.00
C VAL A 49 -1.03 -11.38 10.34
N ASP A 50 -1.06 -11.83 11.60
CA ASP A 50 -2.18 -12.58 12.19
C ASP A 50 -3.37 -11.63 12.38
N GLY A 51 -4.00 -11.27 11.26
CA GLY A 51 -5.01 -10.21 11.24
C GLY A 51 -5.34 -9.78 9.84
N ALA A 52 -5.82 -10.70 9.00
CA ALA A 52 -6.60 -10.35 7.82
C ALA A 52 -7.97 -9.81 8.29
N ALA A 53 -7.97 -8.63 8.90
CA ALA A 53 -9.16 -7.80 9.02
C ALA A 53 -9.10 -6.75 7.90
N GLU A 54 -9.96 -6.97 6.90
CA GLU A 54 -10.39 -6.00 5.89
C GLU A 54 -9.32 -5.50 4.91
N SER A 55 -9.24 -6.22 3.79
CA SER A 55 -9.03 -5.60 2.48
C SER A 55 -10.02 -4.44 2.29
N LYS A 56 -9.58 -3.20 2.51
CA LYS A 56 -10.09 -2.06 1.74
C LYS A 56 -9.15 -1.85 0.55
N PRO A 57 -9.65 -1.89 -0.70
CA PRO A 57 -8.84 -1.49 -1.83
C PRO A 57 -8.64 0.03 -1.74
N THR A 58 -7.50 0.48 -1.24
CA THR A 58 -7.05 1.84 -1.53
C THR A 58 -6.40 1.80 -2.91
N GLY A 59 -7.25 1.83 -3.93
CA GLY A 59 -6.85 2.35 -5.24
C GLY A 59 -6.44 3.81 -5.02
N GLU A 60 -5.15 4.02 -4.78
CA GLU A 60 -4.54 5.34 -4.75
C GLU A 60 -4.25 5.74 -6.20
N SER A 61 -5.21 6.44 -6.78
CA SER A 61 -5.12 7.31 -7.96
C SER A 61 -6.33 8.23 -7.82
N ASP A 62 -6.21 9.47 -7.35
CA ASP A 62 -5.70 10.59 -8.13
C ASP A 62 -5.35 11.79 -7.21
N PRO A 63 -4.17 12.42 -7.33
CA PRO A 63 -3.83 13.65 -6.62
C PRO A 63 -4.19 14.88 -7.45
N ALA A 64 -5.44 15.35 -7.40
CA ALA A 64 -5.77 16.71 -7.84
C ALA A 64 -7.13 17.18 -7.34
N LYS A 65 -7.14 17.98 -6.27
CA LYS A 65 -7.54 19.41 -6.31
C LYS A 65 -7.56 19.99 -4.90
N ASP A 66 -6.56 20.84 -4.67
CA ASP A 66 -6.68 22.16 -4.03
C ASP A 66 -7.56 22.28 -2.77
N ALA A 67 -6.89 22.45 -1.63
CA ALA A 67 -7.36 23.31 -0.55
C ALA A 67 -6.53 24.60 -0.62
N PRO A 68 -7.03 25.79 -0.23
CA PRO A 68 -7.31 26.01 1.20
C PRO A 68 -8.48 26.95 1.58
N LEU A 69 -9.06 26.59 2.72
CA LEU A 69 -9.35 27.42 3.91
C LEU A 69 -10.41 28.54 3.92
N SER A 70 -11.27 28.38 4.92
CA SER A 70 -12.07 29.35 5.66
C SER A 70 -11.46 30.75 5.87
N GLY A 71 -12.38 31.70 6.04
CA GLY A 71 -12.20 33.05 6.62
C GLY A 71 -12.93 34.03 5.70
N GLY A 72 -14.02 34.67 6.06
CA GLY A 72 -14.34 35.37 7.30
C GLY A 72 -15.01 36.69 6.85
N ASP A 73 -15.95 37.18 7.67
CA ASP A 73 -16.79 38.35 7.51
C ASP A 73 -16.23 39.54 6.69
N GLY A 74 -17.11 40.13 5.87
CA GLY A 74 -16.88 41.38 5.16
C GLY A 74 -18.20 42.08 4.80
N ASP A 75 -18.64 42.93 5.73
CA ASP A 75 -19.59 44.03 5.55
C ASP A 75 -19.27 44.88 4.29
N GLY A 76 -20.30 45.29 3.55
CA GLY A 76 -20.17 46.15 2.37
C GLY A 76 -21.49 46.29 1.59
N GLY A 77 -22.23 47.36 1.87
CA GLY A 77 -23.55 47.63 1.28
C GLY A 77 -23.56 48.31 -0.10
N THR A 78 -24.76 48.79 -0.44
CA THR A 78 -25.16 49.66 -1.59
C THR A 78 -25.05 49.00 -2.98
N GLU A 79 -26.03 49.08 -3.88
CA GLU A 79 -27.07 50.08 -4.16
C GLU A 79 -28.44 49.44 -4.51
#